data_AF-A0A9J6FE92-F1
#
_entry.id   AF-A0A9J6FE92-F1
#
_cell.length_a   1.000
_cell.length_b   1.000
_cell.length_c   1.000
_cell.angle_alpha   90.00
_cell.angle_beta   90.00
_cell.angle_gamma   90.00
#
_symmetry.space_group_name_H-M   'P 1'
#
loop_
_entity.id
_entity.type
_entity.pdbx_description
1 polymer ?
#
loop_
_entity_poly.entity_id
_entity_poly.type
_entity_poly.pdbx_seq_one_letter_code
_entity_poly.pdbx_strand_id
1 'polypeptide(L)'
;MLDVSEITSCEHNTTKTRQVLALPGSQARLPCDLGGSFGASSVDAAPSLISWTRGSSAAAATVATEPLYSVVRARGVALVQADHRVAVAWKERLHFSVSRGTLSLAHLSPRDAGVYVCRVRFLHAPERTSHVELVVVESPGTPVLKIDPDTTGDLRLREGRRLRVLCEVSGGEIAARVTVN
;
A
#
# COMPACT_ATOMS: atom_id res chain seq x y z
N MET A 1 32.46 21.41 -33.17
CA MET A 1 31.23 20.58 -33.21
C MET A 1 31.55 19.37 -32.36
N LEU A 2 31.16 19.39 -31.09
CA LEU A 2 31.47 18.33 -30.12
C LEU A 2 30.31 17.34 -30.13
N ASP A 3 30.62 16.11 -30.49
CA ASP A 3 29.70 14.99 -30.52
C ASP A 3 29.50 14.47 -29.10
N VAL A 4 28.28 14.64 -28.57
CA VAL A 4 27.88 14.16 -27.24
C VAL A 4 26.89 13.03 -27.46
N SER A 5 27.38 11.85 -27.80
CA SER A 5 26.57 10.64 -27.89
C SER A 5 27.32 9.45 -27.34
N GLU A 6 27.56 9.44 -26.02
CA GLU A 6 27.80 8.21 -25.26
C GLU A 6 27.67 8.50 -23.76
N ILE A 7 26.46 8.86 -23.33
CA ILE A 7 26.04 8.58 -21.96
C ILE A 7 25.08 7.41 -22.07
N THR A 8 25.65 6.22 -22.21
CA THR A 8 24.97 4.97 -21.86
C THR A 8 24.73 5.05 -20.36
N SER A 9 23.63 5.70 -19.99
CA SER A 9 23.12 5.70 -18.63
C SER A 9 22.94 4.23 -18.26
N CYS A 10 23.73 3.74 -17.31
CA CYS A 10 23.47 2.46 -16.69
C CYS A 10 22.02 2.50 -16.22
N GLU A 11 21.14 1.76 -16.89
CA GLU A 11 19.78 1.55 -16.43
C GLU A 11 19.88 0.98 -15.02
N HIS A 12 19.69 1.86 -14.04
CA HIS A 12 19.54 1.47 -12.66
C HIS A 12 18.31 0.58 -12.66
N ASN A 13 18.52 -0.72 -12.40
CA ASN A 13 17.50 -1.72 -12.19
C ASN A 13 16.47 -1.18 -11.19
N THR A 14 15.45 -0.49 -11.71
CA THR A 14 14.52 0.30 -10.93
C THR A 14 13.42 -0.65 -10.55
N THR A 15 13.60 -1.30 -9.42
CA THR A 15 12.63 -2.23 -8.86
C THR A 15 11.26 -1.53 -8.79
N LYS A 16 10.29 -2.01 -9.58
CA LYS A 16 8.97 -1.37 -9.71
C LYS A 16 8.21 -1.50 -8.39
N THR A 17 8.10 -0.40 -7.65
CA THR A 17 7.31 -0.33 -6.41
C THR A 17 5.86 -0.03 -6.73
N ARG A 18 4.94 -0.84 -6.22
CA ARG A 18 3.50 -0.63 -6.34
C ARG A 18 2.99 0.20 -5.16
N GLN A 19 2.31 1.29 -5.43
CA GLN A 19 1.72 2.11 -4.38
C GLN A 19 0.33 1.60 -3.99
N VAL A 20 0.04 1.58 -2.69
CA VAL A 20 -1.26 1.27 -2.10
C VAL A 20 -1.64 2.40 -1.15
N LEU A 21 -2.74 3.09 -1.47
CA LEU A 21 -3.30 4.15 -0.65
C LEU A 21 -4.34 3.55 0.31
N ALA A 22 -4.30 3.97 1.57
CA ALA A 22 -5.27 3.57 2.57
C ALA A 22 -5.52 4.70 3.58
N LEU A 23 -6.64 4.64 4.29
CA LEU A 23 -7.00 5.61 5.32
C LEU A 23 -6.67 5.08 6.71
N PRO A 24 -6.40 5.93 7.71
CA PRO A 24 -6.36 5.52 9.12
C PRO A 24 -7.62 4.74 9.52
N GLY A 25 -7.46 3.73 10.37
CA GLY A 25 -8.51 2.81 10.83
C GLY A 25 -8.94 1.75 9.81
N SER A 26 -8.63 1.93 8.51
CA SER A 26 -9.02 0.99 7.45
C SER A 26 -8.11 -0.25 7.41
N GLN A 27 -8.33 -1.11 6.40
CA GLN A 27 -7.51 -2.29 6.12
C GLN A 27 -6.84 -2.16 4.74
N ALA A 28 -5.51 -2.25 4.70
CA ALA A 28 -4.75 -2.31 3.46
C ALA A 28 -4.62 -3.75 2.95
N ARG A 29 -4.51 -3.90 1.62
CA ARG A 29 -4.26 -5.17 0.93
C ARG A 29 -3.00 -5.02 0.08
N LEU A 30 -1.92 -5.66 0.51
CA LEU A 30 -0.61 -5.59 -0.12
C LEU A 30 -0.43 -6.81 -1.05
N PRO A 31 -0.33 -6.62 -2.37
CA PRO A 31 -0.25 -7.72 -3.32
C PRO A 31 1.16 -8.31 -3.38
N CYS A 32 1.24 -9.60 -3.62
CA CYS A 32 2.48 -10.34 -3.85
C CYS A 32 2.34 -11.25 -5.08
N ASP A 33 3.35 -11.23 -5.93
CA ASP A 33 3.43 -12.13 -7.08
C ASP A 33 3.88 -13.53 -6.65
N LEU A 34 2.91 -14.44 -6.47
CA LEU A 34 3.16 -15.85 -6.18
C LEU A 34 3.48 -16.69 -7.42
N GLY A 35 3.59 -16.08 -8.61
CA GLY A 35 3.94 -16.77 -9.85
C GLY A 35 2.79 -17.50 -10.51
N GLY A 36 2.00 -16.78 -11.32
CA GLY A 36 0.96 -17.37 -12.18
C GLY A 36 -0.21 -18.02 -11.42
N SER A 37 -1.32 -18.30 -12.12
CA SER A 37 -2.54 -18.83 -11.51
C SER A 37 -2.27 -20.13 -10.75
N PHE A 38 -2.82 -20.24 -9.54
CA PHE A 38 -2.85 -21.39 -8.62
C PHE A 38 -3.45 -22.71 -9.21
N GLY A 39 -3.38 -22.91 -10.52
CA GLY A 39 -3.86 -24.06 -11.27
C GLY A 39 -3.04 -24.39 -12.53
N ALA A 40 -1.90 -23.73 -12.77
CA ALA A 40 -0.98 -24.18 -13.82
C ALA A 40 -0.10 -25.31 -13.25
N SER A 41 -0.39 -26.52 -13.72
CA SER A 41 0.29 -27.78 -13.45
C SER A 41 1.79 -27.76 -13.81
N SER A 42 2.61 -27.03 -13.06
CA SER A 42 4.02 -27.38 -12.90
C SER A 42 4.32 -27.48 -11.42
N VAL A 43 4.41 -28.72 -10.94
CA VAL A 43 4.85 -29.07 -9.58
C VAL A 43 6.23 -28.44 -9.28
N ASP A 44 6.96 -28.05 -10.32
CA ASP A 44 8.29 -27.44 -10.28
C ASP A 44 8.33 -25.94 -10.00
N ALA A 45 7.23 -25.20 -10.19
CA ALA A 45 7.15 -23.77 -9.90
C ALA A 45 6.33 -23.44 -8.64
N ALA A 46 6.23 -24.38 -7.69
CA ALA A 46 5.47 -24.15 -6.46
C ALA A 46 6.28 -23.32 -5.42
N PRO A 47 5.71 -22.23 -4.86
CA PRO A 47 6.34 -21.46 -3.80
C PRO A 47 6.71 -22.33 -2.59
N SER A 48 7.95 -22.27 -2.10
CA SER A 48 8.43 -23.01 -0.93
C SER A 48 8.49 -22.14 0.33
N LEU A 49 8.80 -20.86 0.16
CA LEU A 49 8.82 -19.85 1.21
C LEU A 49 8.24 -18.54 0.68
N ILE A 50 7.29 -17.98 1.41
CA ILE A 50 6.83 -16.60 1.22
C ILE A 50 7.21 -15.84 2.47
N SER A 51 7.88 -14.70 2.33
CA SER A 51 8.22 -13.83 3.45
C SER A 51 7.89 -12.38 3.17
N TRP A 52 7.42 -11.70 4.20
CA TRP A 52 7.14 -10.27 4.18
C TRP A 52 8.04 -9.55 5.18
N THR A 53 8.76 -8.56 4.69
CA THR A 53 9.54 -7.63 5.52
C THR A 53 9.06 -6.20 5.32
N ARG A 54 9.40 -5.32 6.25
CA ARG A 54 9.12 -3.90 6.18
C ARG A 54 10.40 -3.11 6.36
N GLY A 55 10.53 -2.01 5.64
CA GLY A 55 11.62 -1.06 5.78
C GLY A 55 11.17 0.35 5.39
N SER A 56 12.02 1.32 5.69
CA SER A 56 11.85 2.70 5.20
C SER A 56 12.08 2.82 3.69
N SER A 57 12.82 1.87 3.11
CA SER A 57 13.05 1.75 1.67
C SER A 57 13.07 0.27 1.27
N ALA A 58 12.94 0.01 -0.03
CA ALA A 58 13.11 -1.32 -0.61
C ALA A 58 14.43 -1.97 -0.18
N ALA A 59 15.54 -1.21 -0.21
CA ALA A 59 16.85 -1.67 0.22
C ALA A 59 16.89 -1.96 1.72
N ALA A 60 16.33 -1.09 2.57
CA ALA A 60 16.28 -1.31 4.01
C ALA A 60 15.46 -2.55 4.39
N ALA A 61 14.33 -2.78 3.70
CA ALA A 61 13.50 -3.97 3.90
C ALA A 61 14.22 -5.27 3.48
N THR A 62 15.28 -5.19 2.66
CA THR A 62 16.02 -6.35 2.19
C THR A 62 17.10 -6.87 3.14
N VAL A 63 17.54 -6.05 4.10
CA VAL A 63 18.64 -6.34 5.04
C VAL A 63 18.10 -7.15 6.23
N ALA A 64 18.18 -8.48 6.12
CA ALA A 64 18.16 -9.51 7.17
C ALA A 64 17.42 -9.22 8.49
N THR A 65 16.20 -8.67 8.41
CA THR A 65 15.29 -8.56 9.57
C THR A 65 14.40 -9.80 9.61
N GLU A 66 14.05 -10.25 10.83
CA GLU A 66 13.03 -11.28 11.01
C GLU A 66 11.74 -10.87 10.26
N PRO A 67 11.14 -11.78 9.46
CA PRO A 67 9.98 -11.43 8.67
C PRO A 67 8.78 -11.12 9.57
N LEU A 68 8.02 -10.09 9.19
CA LEU A 68 6.75 -9.75 9.84
C LEU A 68 5.72 -10.87 9.68
N TYR A 69 5.79 -11.55 8.53
CA TYR A 69 4.96 -12.67 8.17
C TYR A 69 5.76 -13.65 7.32
N SER A 70 5.64 -14.95 7.58
CA SER A 70 6.19 -15.98 6.69
C SER A 70 5.25 -17.17 6.53
N VAL A 71 5.35 -17.81 5.37
CA VAL A 71 4.65 -19.06 5.04
C VAL A 71 5.70 -20.05 4.58
N VAL A 72 5.84 -21.18 5.29
CA VAL A 72 6.81 -22.22 4.99
C VAL A 72 6.08 -23.49 4.55
N ARG A 73 6.29 -23.90 3.31
CA ARG A 73 5.66 -25.10 2.76
C ARG A 73 6.56 -26.32 2.97
N ALA A 74 6.07 -27.29 3.72
CA ALA A 74 6.72 -28.61 3.80
C ALA A 74 6.58 -29.39 2.48
N ARG A 75 7.47 -30.35 2.23
CA ARG A 75 7.38 -31.21 1.03
C ARG A 75 6.05 -31.97 1.03
N GLY A 76 5.39 -32.02 -0.14
CA GLY A 76 4.11 -32.71 -0.31
C GLY A 76 2.89 -32.00 0.29
N VAL A 77 3.07 -30.88 1.01
CA VAL A 77 1.97 -30.08 1.57
C VAL A 77 1.53 -29.03 0.55
N ALA A 78 0.22 -28.85 0.39
CA ALA A 78 -0.33 -27.78 -0.43
C ALA A 78 -0.02 -26.41 0.20
N LEU A 79 0.29 -25.39 -0.62
CA LEU A 79 0.68 -24.07 -0.11
C LEU A 79 -0.38 -23.43 0.80
N VAL A 80 -1.66 -23.72 0.57
CA VAL A 80 -2.78 -23.23 1.39
C VAL A 80 -2.83 -23.85 2.81
N GLN A 81 -2.13 -24.96 3.03
CA GLN A 81 -2.01 -25.66 4.32
C GLN A 81 -0.61 -25.51 4.94
N ALA A 82 0.22 -24.65 4.36
CA ALA A 82 1.58 -24.42 4.84
C ALA A 82 1.60 -23.82 6.26
N ASP A 83 2.77 -23.85 6.93
CA ASP A 83 2.92 -23.25 8.25
C ASP A 83 2.98 -21.72 8.13
N HIS A 84 2.10 -21.01 8.83
CA HIS A 84 2.05 -19.55 8.84
C HIS A 84 2.63 -19.01 10.15
N ARG A 85 3.58 -18.08 10.07
CA ARG A 85 4.18 -17.41 11.23
C ARG A 85 4.05 -15.90 11.11
N VAL A 86 3.63 -15.27 12.19
CA VAL A 86 3.46 -13.82 12.28
C VAL A 86 4.26 -13.32 13.46
N ALA A 87 5.03 -12.25 13.25
CA ALA A 87 5.76 -11.60 14.33
C ALA A 87 4.78 -11.12 15.41
N VAL A 88 5.14 -11.27 16.69
CA VAL A 88 4.25 -11.03 17.84
C VAL A 88 3.62 -9.63 17.79
N ALA A 89 4.39 -8.60 17.42
CA ALA A 89 3.93 -7.22 17.31
C ALA A 89 2.83 -7.00 16.23
N TRP A 90 2.62 -7.99 15.35
CA TRP A 90 1.72 -7.90 14.19
C TRP A 90 0.62 -8.94 14.19
N LYS A 91 0.63 -9.88 15.14
CA LYS A 91 -0.23 -11.07 15.18
C LYS A 91 -1.73 -10.75 15.02
N GLU A 92 -2.19 -9.67 15.65
CA GLU A 92 -3.62 -9.29 15.65
C GLU A 92 -4.03 -8.48 14.41
N ARG A 93 -3.08 -7.97 13.62
CA ARG A 93 -3.35 -7.04 12.52
C ARG A 93 -2.97 -7.57 11.14
N LEU A 94 -2.04 -8.52 11.06
CA LEU A 94 -1.56 -9.10 9.81
C LEU A 94 -2.16 -10.48 9.51
N HIS A 95 -2.65 -10.64 8.29
CA HIS A 95 -3.10 -11.93 7.78
C HIS A 95 -2.74 -12.08 6.29
N PHE A 96 -2.11 -13.20 5.91
CA PHE A 96 -1.79 -13.49 4.52
C PHE A 96 -2.74 -14.51 3.91
N SER A 97 -3.34 -14.16 2.77
CA SER A 97 -4.13 -15.10 1.97
C SER A 97 -3.30 -15.66 0.83
N VAL A 98 -2.93 -16.93 0.92
CA VAL A 98 -2.22 -17.65 -0.15
C VAL A 98 -3.01 -17.61 -1.44
N SER A 99 -4.30 -17.97 -1.41
CA SER A 99 -5.17 -18.01 -2.61
C SER A 99 -5.26 -16.67 -3.37
N ARG A 100 -5.09 -15.54 -2.67
CA ARG A 100 -5.15 -14.19 -3.25
C ARG A 100 -3.77 -13.57 -3.44
N GLY A 101 -2.70 -14.22 -3.00
CA GLY A 101 -1.36 -13.64 -2.94
C GLY A 101 -1.35 -12.26 -2.28
N THR A 102 -2.05 -12.10 -1.16
CA THR A 102 -2.28 -10.76 -0.56
C THR A 102 -2.06 -10.78 0.94
N LEU A 103 -1.23 -9.87 1.44
CA LEU A 103 -1.09 -9.56 2.86
C LEU A 103 -2.09 -8.47 3.25
N SER A 104 -2.94 -8.74 4.24
CA SER A 104 -3.90 -7.78 4.77
C SER A 104 -3.37 -7.20 6.08
N LEU A 105 -3.41 -5.88 6.23
CA LEU A 105 -3.05 -5.15 7.45
C LEU A 105 -4.24 -4.32 7.92
N ALA A 106 -4.81 -4.68 9.07
CA ALA A 106 -5.98 -4.03 9.65
C ALA A 106 -5.61 -2.92 10.65
N HIS A 107 -6.59 -2.06 10.99
CA HIS A 107 -6.45 -0.96 11.94
C HIS A 107 -5.23 -0.09 11.66
N LEU A 108 -5.19 0.46 10.45
CA LEU A 108 -4.06 1.26 9.98
C LEU A 108 -3.89 2.55 10.78
N SER A 109 -2.64 2.94 10.99
CA SER A 109 -2.23 4.23 11.51
C SER A 109 -1.20 4.87 10.57
N PRO A 110 -0.94 6.19 10.66
CA PRO A 110 0.13 6.83 9.88
C PRO A 110 1.50 6.15 10.06
N ARG A 111 1.75 5.55 11.23
CA ARG A 111 2.97 4.79 11.54
C ARG A 111 3.09 3.46 10.81
N ASP A 112 2.06 3.01 10.10
CA ASP A 112 2.11 1.79 9.28
C ASP A 112 2.60 2.07 7.85
N ALA A 113 2.68 3.34 7.45
CA ALA A 113 3.20 3.74 6.15
C ALA A 113 4.67 3.30 5.95
N GLY A 114 5.04 2.99 4.71
CA GLY A 114 6.39 2.56 4.35
C GLY A 114 6.42 1.46 3.31
N VAL A 115 7.60 0.88 3.09
CA VAL A 115 7.81 -0.12 2.04
C VAL A 115 7.75 -1.52 2.63
N TYR A 116 6.84 -2.32 2.09
CA TYR A 116 6.67 -3.74 2.38
C TYR A 116 7.21 -4.54 1.21
N VAL A 117 8.01 -5.55 1.50
CA VAL A 117 8.65 -6.39 0.49
C VAL A 117 8.18 -7.82 0.68
N CYS A 118 7.51 -8.35 -0.34
CA CYS A 118 7.22 -9.76 -0.43
C CYS A 118 8.34 -10.46 -1.20
N ARG A 119 8.91 -11.51 -0.63
CA ARG A 119 9.84 -12.40 -1.31
C ARG A 119 9.24 -13.79 -1.39
N VAL A 120 9.29 -14.37 -2.59
CA VAL A 120 8.74 -15.69 -2.89
C VAL A 120 9.86 -16.54 -3.44
N ARG A 121 10.29 -17.53 -2.65
CA ARG A 121 11.20 -18.57 -3.12
C ARG A 121 10.39 -19.70 -3.69
N PHE A 122 10.85 -20.22 -4.82
CA PHE A 122 10.27 -21.36 -5.49
C PHE A 122 11.20 -22.57 -5.35
N LEU A 123 10.68 -23.78 -5.58
CA LEU A 123 11.52 -24.98 -5.56
C LEU A 123 12.51 -25.01 -6.73
N HIS A 124 12.03 -24.79 -7.95
CA HIS A 124 12.84 -24.90 -9.18
C HIS A 124 12.72 -23.66 -10.08
N ALA A 125 12.44 -22.49 -9.50
CA ALA A 125 12.37 -21.22 -10.23
C ALA A 125 13.08 -20.08 -9.46
N PRO A 126 13.50 -19.00 -10.16
CA PRO A 126 14.10 -17.84 -9.51
C PRO A 126 13.18 -17.20 -8.45
N GLU A 127 13.79 -16.61 -7.42
CA GLU A 127 13.04 -15.85 -6.40
C GLU A 127 12.34 -14.65 -7.05
N ARG A 128 11.09 -14.40 -6.66
CA ARG A 128 10.35 -13.20 -7.06
C ARG A 128 10.24 -12.26 -5.88
N THR A 129 10.41 -10.97 -6.16
CA THR A 129 10.27 -9.92 -5.15
C THR A 129 9.23 -8.89 -5.60
N SER A 130 8.25 -8.63 -4.74
CA SER A 130 7.25 -7.58 -4.94
C SER A 130 7.47 -6.46 -3.94
N HIS A 131 7.58 -5.22 -4.41
CA HIS A 131 7.72 -4.04 -3.58
C HIS A 131 6.40 -3.29 -3.52
N VAL A 132 5.91 -3.03 -2.31
CA VAL A 132 4.65 -2.32 -2.08
C VAL A 132 4.91 -1.15 -1.15
N GLU A 133 4.65 0.07 -1.63
CA GLU A 133 4.64 1.27 -0.81
C GLU A 133 3.23 1.48 -0.26
N LEU A 134 3.07 1.35 1.05
CA LEU A 134 1.83 1.68 1.74
C LEU A 134 1.87 3.15 2.15
N VAL A 135 0.93 3.93 1.64
CA VAL A 135 0.73 5.32 2.00
C VAL A 135 -0.59 5.41 2.77
N VAL A 136 -0.50 5.87 4.02
CA VAL A 136 -1.68 6.05 4.89
C VAL A 136 -2.04 7.53 4.88
N VAL A 137 -3.05 7.88 4.09
CA VAL A 137 -3.46 9.26 3.81
C VAL A 137 -4.55 9.66 4.79
N GLU A 138 -4.39 10.81 5.44
CA GLU A 138 -5.49 11.39 6.22
C GLU A 138 -6.61 11.87 5.28
N SER A 139 -7.86 11.53 5.61
CA SER A 139 -9.00 12.06 4.85
C SER A 139 -9.05 13.58 5.01
N PRO A 140 -9.43 14.33 3.97
CA PRO A 140 -9.88 15.70 4.15
C PRO A 140 -11.01 15.72 5.18
N GLY A 141 -11.05 16.79 5.97
CA GLY A 141 -12.11 17.05 6.93
C GLY A 141 -13.45 17.29 6.24
N THR A 142 -14.52 17.40 7.03
CA THR A 142 -15.83 17.75 6.50
C THR A 142 -15.83 19.17 5.93
N PRO A 143 -16.37 19.40 4.72
CA PRO A 143 -16.52 20.73 4.16
C PRO A 143 -17.39 21.61 5.07
N VAL A 144 -16.93 22.83 5.30
CA VAL A 144 -17.66 23.87 6.02
C VAL A 144 -18.06 24.95 5.01
N LEU A 145 -19.35 25.26 4.97
CA LEU A 145 -19.87 26.37 4.17
C LEU A 145 -19.72 27.67 4.96
N LYS A 146 -19.00 28.63 4.38
CA LYS A 146 -18.91 30.02 4.84
C LYS A 146 -19.68 30.90 3.88
N ILE A 147 -20.47 31.83 4.43
CA ILE A 147 -21.25 32.78 3.63
C ILE A 147 -20.68 34.16 3.88
N ASP A 148 -20.39 34.91 2.82
CA ASP A 148 -19.91 36.29 2.89
C ASP A 148 -21.01 37.23 2.35
N PRO A 149 -21.45 38.24 3.14
CA PRO A 149 -20.98 38.60 4.48
C PRO A 149 -21.34 37.59 5.58
N ASP A 150 -20.42 37.43 6.56
CA ASP A 150 -20.44 36.42 7.61
C ASP A 150 -21.78 36.40 8.36
N THR A 151 -22.43 35.24 8.40
CA THR A 151 -23.79 35.06 8.91
C THR A 151 -23.84 34.66 10.39
N THR A 152 -22.77 34.93 11.14
CA THR A 152 -22.65 34.68 12.58
C THR A 152 -23.52 35.68 13.36
N GLY A 153 -24.84 35.64 13.17
CA GLY A 153 -25.82 36.54 13.78
C GLY A 153 -27.18 36.56 13.05
N ASP A 154 -28.09 37.41 13.54
CA ASP A 154 -29.47 37.61 13.06
C ASP A 154 -29.52 38.42 11.73
N LEU A 155 -28.78 37.98 10.71
CA LEU A 155 -28.67 38.69 9.46
C LEU A 155 -29.95 38.53 8.62
N ARG A 156 -30.74 39.60 8.53
CA ARG A 156 -31.87 39.68 7.59
C ARG A 156 -31.35 39.85 6.16
N LEU A 157 -31.36 38.75 5.42
CA LEU A 157 -31.12 38.73 3.98
C LEU A 157 -32.18 39.58 3.27
N ARG A 158 -31.73 40.50 2.41
CA ARG A 158 -32.60 41.33 1.58
C ARG A 158 -32.58 40.77 0.16
N GLU A 159 -33.76 40.63 -0.42
CA GLU A 159 -33.91 40.31 -1.84
C GLU A 159 -33.13 41.31 -2.70
N GLY A 160 -32.46 40.82 -3.74
CA GLY A 160 -31.63 41.61 -4.65
C GLY A 160 -30.16 41.76 -4.24
N ARG A 161 -29.74 41.32 -3.05
CA ARG A 161 -28.30 41.25 -2.71
C ARG A 161 -27.65 39.99 -3.25
N ARG A 162 -26.39 40.12 -3.71
CA ARG A 162 -25.53 38.98 -4.03
C ARG A 162 -24.81 38.51 -2.77
N LEU A 163 -24.74 37.21 -2.60
CA LEU A 163 -23.96 36.55 -1.55
C LEU A 163 -22.84 35.74 -2.19
N ARG A 164 -21.75 35.54 -1.46
CA ARG A 164 -20.70 34.60 -1.85
C ARG A 164 -20.71 33.44 -0.88
N VAL A 165 -20.90 32.23 -1.41
CA VAL A 165 -20.77 31.00 -0.64
C VAL A 165 -19.39 30.43 -0.91
N LEU A 166 -18.57 30.32 0.13
CA LEU A 166 -17.28 29.66 0.10
C LEU A 166 -17.42 28.29 0.75
N CYS A 167 -16.90 27.26 0.08
CA CYS A 167 -16.75 25.95 0.69
C CYS A 167 -15.29 25.78 1.10
N GLU A 168 -15.05 25.58 2.39
CA GLU A 168 -13.73 25.38 2.95
C GLU A 168 -13.60 23.94 3.46
N VAL A 169 -12.54 23.24 3.04
CA VAL A 169 -12.20 21.90 3.52
C VAL A 169 -10.82 22.01 4.16
N SER A 170 -10.70 21.57 5.41
CA SER A 170 -9.43 21.53 6.12
C SER A 170 -8.91 20.10 6.21
N GLY A 171 -7.58 19.95 6.26
CA GLY A 171 -6.94 18.63 6.34
C GLY A 171 -6.92 17.86 5.02
N GLY A 172 -6.33 16.67 5.06
CA GLY A 172 -6.09 15.81 3.91
C GLY A 172 -4.74 16.08 3.24
N GLU A 173 -4.00 15.01 2.96
CA GLU A 173 -2.68 15.09 2.28
C GLU A 173 -2.81 15.06 0.75
N ILE A 174 -4.01 14.77 0.24
CA ILE A 174 -4.34 14.81 -1.20
C ILE A 174 -5.41 15.89 -1.43
N ALA A 175 -5.23 16.69 -2.49
CA ALA A 175 -6.17 17.74 -2.87
C ALA A 175 -7.60 17.20 -3.03
N ALA A 176 -8.53 17.71 -2.22
CA ALA A 176 -9.94 17.36 -2.30
C ALA A 176 -10.61 18.11 -3.45
N ARG A 177 -11.42 17.41 -4.26
CA ARG A 177 -12.32 18.05 -5.22
C ARG A 177 -13.65 18.33 -4.55
N VAL A 178 -13.98 19.62 -4.40
CA VAL A 178 -15.26 20.07 -3.86
C VAL A 178 -16.21 20.40 -5.00
N THR A 179 -17.43 19.85 -4.97
CA THR A 179 -18.50 20.17 -5.92
C THR A 179 -19.72 20.68 -5.17
N VAL A 180 -20.23 21.84 -5.58
CA VAL A 180 -21.53 22.38 -5.11
C VAL A 180 -22.57 21.97 -6.15
N ASN A 181 -23.62 21.26 -5.73
CA ASN A 181 -24.68 20.75 -6.59
C ASN A 181 -25.99 21.48 -6.29
#